data_AF-A0A7S2BPC0-F1
#
_entry.id   AF-A0A7S2BPC0-F1
#
_cell.length_a   1.000
_cell.length_b   1.000
_cell.length_c   1.000
_cell.angle_alpha   90.00
_cell.angle_beta   90.00
_cell.angle_gamma   90.00
#
_symmetry.space_group_name_H-M   'P 1'
#
loop_
_entity.id
_entity.type
_entity.pdbx_description
1 polymer ?
#
loop_
_entity_poly.entity_id
_entity_poly.type
_entity_poly.pdbx_seq_one_letter_code
_entity_poly.pdbx_strand_id
1 'polypeptide(L)'
;RALGAQLEVVKTASIANPQHPVNVARRRAAELGVGSIFCNQFQNLANMRAHEQGTAREVWEQTGGQVDAFVMGAGTGGTIAGVSRYLKARKASVQVFLADP
;
A
#
# COMPACT_ATOMS: atom_id res chain seq x y z
N ARG A 1 -20.85 -0.43 4.88
CA ARG A 1 -22.20 -0.72 4.34
C ARG A 1 -22.79 0.42 3.51
N ALA A 2 -22.60 1.70 3.88
CA ALA A 2 -23.12 2.84 3.11
C ALA A 2 -22.71 2.87 1.61
N LEU A 3 -21.53 2.33 1.27
CA LEU A 3 -21.04 2.24 -0.11
C LEU A 3 -21.42 0.91 -0.82
N GLY A 4 -22.35 0.14 -0.28
CA GLY A 4 -22.81 -1.14 -0.89
C GLY A 4 -21.88 -2.35 -0.68
N ALA A 5 -20.73 -2.18 -0.02
CA ALA A 5 -19.81 -3.30 0.24
C ALA A 5 -20.37 -4.32 1.25
N GLN A 6 -20.19 -5.60 0.93
CA GLN A 6 -20.38 -6.72 1.86
C GLN A 6 -19.15 -6.84 2.78
N LEU A 7 -19.39 -7.16 4.06
CA LEU A 7 -18.33 -7.26 5.07
C LEU A 7 -18.34 -8.66 5.70
N GLU A 8 -17.24 -9.39 5.52
CA GLU A 8 -16.95 -10.62 6.25
C GLU A 8 -15.93 -10.30 7.34
N VAL A 9 -16.33 -10.49 8.61
CA VAL A 9 -15.43 -10.27 9.75
C VAL A 9 -14.70 -11.57 10.05
N VAL A 10 -13.37 -11.50 10.09
CA VAL A 10 -12.48 -12.61 10.41
C VAL A 10 -11.66 -12.29 11.66
N LYS A 11 -11.25 -13.31 12.41
CA LYS A 11 -10.38 -13.12 13.57
C LYS A 11 -8.96 -12.78 13.11
N THR A 12 -8.27 -11.94 13.87
CA THR A 12 -6.83 -11.74 13.69
C THR A 12 -6.12 -13.06 13.91
N ALA A 13 -5.23 -13.40 12.98
CA ALA A 13 -4.40 -14.59 13.04
C ALA A 13 -3.01 -14.26 12.48
N SER A 14 -2.03 -15.14 12.72
CA SER A 14 -0.75 -15.07 12.03
C SER A 14 -0.90 -15.39 10.54
N ILE A 15 -0.03 -14.84 9.68
CA ILE A 15 -0.05 -15.06 8.22
C ILE A 15 0.05 -16.53 7.82
N ALA A 16 0.71 -17.36 8.64
CA ALA A 16 0.81 -18.80 8.43
C ALA A 16 -0.53 -19.54 8.65
N ASN A 17 -1.48 -18.92 9.34
CA ASN A 17 -2.79 -19.50 9.58
C ASN A 17 -3.66 -19.42 8.30
N PRO A 18 -4.30 -20.52 7.86
CA PRO A 18 -5.25 -20.49 6.74
C PRO A 18 -6.43 -19.53 6.93
N GLN A 19 -6.74 -19.17 8.18
CA GLN A 19 -7.76 -18.19 8.56
C GLN A 19 -7.24 -16.74 8.64
N HIS A 20 -5.98 -16.50 8.29
CA HIS A 20 -5.47 -15.14 8.14
C HIS A 20 -6.32 -14.36 7.12
N PRO A 21 -6.66 -13.09 7.38
CA PRO A 21 -7.55 -12.31 6.50
C PRO A 21 -7.18 -12.34 5.01
N VAL A 22 -5.89 -12.26 4.69
CA VAL A 22 -5.37 -12.33 3.30
C VAL A 22 -5.67 -13.69 2.65
N ASN A 23 -5.52 -14.80 3.39
CA ASN A 23 -5.75 -16.15 2.88
C ASN A 23 -7.24 -16.41 2.70
N VAL A 24 -8.08 -15.93 3.63
CA VAL A 24 -9.54 -15.95 3.49
C VAL A 24 -9.97 -15.17 2.26
N ALA A 25 -9.51 -13.92 2.08
CA ALA A 25 -9.86 -13.09 0.93
C ALA A 25 -9.45 -13.73 -0.41
N ARG A 26 -8.25 -14.34 -0.48
CA ARG A 26 -7.80 -15.08 -1.67
C ARG A 26 -8.73 -16.25 -1.99
N ARG A 27 -9.11 -17.03 -0.97
CA ARG A 27 -10.03 -18.16 -1.13
C ARG A 27 -11.42 -17.71 -1.56
N ARG A 28 -11.95 -16.62 -0.97
CA ARG A 28 -13.26 -16.06 -1.34
C ARG A 28 -13.32 -15.60 -2.79
N ALA A 29 -12.27 -14.96 -3.29
CA ALA A 29 -12.19 -14.63 -4.71
C ALA A 29 -12.26 -15.89 -5.58
N ALA A 30 -11.53 -16.96 -5.23
CA ALA A 30 -11.62 -18.22 -5.98
C ALA A 30 -13.03 -18.85 -5.93
N GLU A 31 -13.71 -18.79 -4.78
CA GLU A 31 -15.07 -19.33 -4.60
C GLU A 31 -16.15 -18.51 -5.34
N LEU A 32 -16.01 -17.19 -5.40
CA LEU A 32 -16.93 -16.30 -6.14
C LEU A 32 -16.84 -16.49 -7.67
N GLY A 33 -15.71 -17.01 -8.16
CA GLY A 33 -15.54 -17.38 -9.55
C GLY A 33 -15.35 -16.19 -10.49
N VAL A 34 -15.85 -16.35 -11.73
CA VAL A 34 -15.59 -15.44 -12.85
C VAL A 34 -16.06 -14.02 -12.55
N GLY A 35 -15.21 -13.04 -12.84
CA GLY A 35 -15.48 -11.62 -12.59
C GLY A 35 -15.02 -11.12 -11.22
N SER A 36 -14.58 -12.01 -10.33
CA SER A 36 -13.96 -11.62 -9.06
C SER A 36 -12.44 -11.48 -9.19
N ILE A 37 -11.88 -10.55 -8.43
CA ILE A 37 -10.42 -10.32 -8.38
C ILE A 37 -9.94 -10.25 -6.94
N PHE A 38 -8.79 -10.85 -6.67
CA PHE A 38 -8.08 -10.65 -5.42
C PHE A 38 -7.00 -9.58 -5.62
N CYS A 39 -7.31 -8.32 -5.27
CA CYS A 39 -6.43 -7.17 -5.54
C CYS A 39 -5.05 -7.24 -4.87
N ASN A 40 -4.94 -7.98 -3.76
CA ASN A 40 -3.69 -8.33 -3.07
C ASN A 40 -2.72 -7.15 -2.83
N GLN A 41 -3.11 -6.18 -1.99
CA GLN A 41 -2.32 -4.97 -1.72
C GLN A 41 -0.88 -5.22 -1.23
N PHE A 42 -0.58 -6.40 -0.69
CA PHE A 42 0.75 -6.75 -0.17
C PHE A 42 1.73 -7.19 -1.26
N GLN A 43 1.25 -7.75 -2.37
CA GLN A 43 2.12 -8.26 -3.45
C GLN A 43 1.86 -7.59 -4.79
N ASN A 44 0.85 -6.72 -4.88
CA ASN A 44 0.53 -6.02 -6.10
C ASN A 44 1.34 -4.72 -6.23
N LEU A 45 2.20 -4.66 -7.26
CA LEU A 45 3.01 -3.47 -7.56
C LEU A 45 2.17 -2.22 -7.82
N ALA A 46 0.89 -2.34 -8.17
CA ALA A 46 -0.01 -1.21 -8.33
C ALA A 46 -0.10 -0.34 -7.07
N ASN A 47 -0.01 -0.94 -5.87
CA ASN A 47 0.01 -0.22 -4.60
C ASN A 47 1.19 0.78 -4.54
N MET A 48 2.41 0.27 -4.71
CA MET A 48 3.61 1.12 -4.67
C MET A 48 3.66 2.12 -5.85
N ARG A 49 3.28 1.68 -7.06
CA ARG A 49 3.29 2.54 -8.26
C ARG A 49 2.30 3.70 -8.17
N ALA A 50 1.13 3.50 -7.55
CA ALA A 50 0.17 4.58 -7.34
C ALA A 50 0.80 5.73 -6.55
N HIS A 51 1.61 5.43 -5.53
CA HIS A 51 2.30 6.43 -4.75
C HIS A 51 3.52 7.00 -5.45
N GLU A 52 4.28 6.19 -6.21
CA GLU A 52 5.41 6.67 -7.02
C GLU A 52 4.96 7.66 -8.11
N GLN A 53 3.82 7.39 -8.77
CA GLN A 53 3.35 8.16 -9.93
C GLN A 53 2.35 9.27 -9.56
N GLY A 54 1.63 9.12 -8.45
CA GLY A 54 0.69 10.10 -7.92
C GLY A 54 1.29 10.86 -6.73
N THR A 55 1.14 10.29 -5.52
CA THR A 55 1.48 10.96 -4.25
C THR A 55 2.86 11.62 -4.24
N ALA A 56 3.89 10.92 -4.70
CA ALA A 56 5.26 11.43 -4.68
C ALA A 56 5.47 12.60 -5.65
N ARG A 57 4.80 12.55 -6.80
CA ARG A 57 4.80 13.62 -7.79
C ARG A 57 4.12 14.86 -7.23
N GLU A 58 2.96 14.70 -6.60
CA GLU A 58 2.25 15.79 -5.92
C GLU A 58 3.12 16.44 -4.86
N VAL A 59 3.75 15.65 -3.97
CA VAL A 59 4.67 16.16 -2.94
C VAL A 59 5.82 16.96 -3.56
N TRP A 60 6.45 16.45 -4.61
CA TRP A 60 7.57 17.13 -5.26
C TRP A 60 7.16 18.44 -5.92
N GLU A 61 6.05 18.44 -6.66
CA GLU A 61 5.55 19.62 -7.36
C GLU A 61 5.09 20.70 -6.39
N GLN A 62 4.32 20.32 -5.35
CA GLN A 62 3.78 21.23 -4.35
C GLN A 62 4.87 21.87 -3.46
N THR A 63 5.99 21.19 -3.25
CA THR A 63 7.16 21.72 -2.52
C THR A 63 8.17 22.42 -3.42
N GLY A 64 7.94 22.47 -4.73
CA GLY A 64 8.93 23.00 -5.69
C GLY A 64 10.26 22.26 -5.64
N GLY A 65 10.25 20.95 -5.31
CA GLY A 65 11.44 20.12 -5.13
C GLY A 65 12.23 20.36 -3.85
N GLN A 66 11.75 21.22 -2.94
CA GLN A 66 12.39 21.51 -1.66
C GLN A 66 11.97 20.51 -0.58
N VAL A 67 12.40 19.25 -0.77
CA VAL A 67 12.21 18.18 0.22
C VAL A 67 13.58 17.76 0.74
N ASP A 68 13.75 17.74 2.07
CA ASP A 68 14.96 17.24 2.73
C ASP A 68 14.70 15.93 3.48
N ALA A 69 13.49 15.76 4.02
CA ALA A 69 13.07 14.55 4.70
C ALA A 69 11.62 14.19 4.38
N PHE A 70 11.32 12.88 4.38
CA PHE A 70 9.97 12.33 4.30
C PHE A 70 9.77 11.33 5.44
N VAL A 71 8.71 11.50 6.24
CA VAL A 71 8.40 10.64 7.39
C VAL A 71 7.01 10.03 7.18
N MET A 72 6.90 8.71 7.35
CA MET A 72 5.63 8.01 7.16
C MET A 72 5.59 6.72 7.99
N GLY A 73 4.42 6.38 8.54
CA GLY A 73 4.20 5.06 9.12
C GLY A 73 3.95 3.98 8.06
N ALA A 74 4.24 2.71 8.36
CA ALA A 74 4.02 1.63 7.39
C ALA A 74 2.92 0.65 7.84
N GLY A 75 2.02 0.37 6.91
CA GLY A 75 1.22 -0.86 6.91
C GLY A 75 1.77 -1.84 5.88
N THR A 76 1.28 -1.75 4.64
CA THR A 76 1.81 -2.56 3.53
C THR A 76 3.19 -2.11 3.04
N GLY A 77 3.61 -0.90 3.40
CA GLY A 77 4.84 -0.27 2.90
C GLY A 77 4.73 0.37 1.51
N GLY A 78 3.60 0.25 0.81
CA GLY A 78 3.43 0.78 -0.56
C GLY A 78 3.70 2.28 -0.67
N THR A 79 3.18 3.08 0.27
CA THR A 79 3.37 4.54 0.27
C THR A 79 4.82 4.94 0.48
N ILE A 80 5.47 4.46 1.55
CA ILE A 80 6.86 4.81 1.84
C ILE A 80 7.80 4.31 0.74
N ALA A 81 7.55 3.14 0.15
CA ALA A 81 8.33 2.62 -0.97
C ALA A 81 8.16 3.47 -2.25
N GLY A 82 6.92 3.80 -2.62
CA GLY A 82 6.65 4.58 -3.83
C GLY A 82 7.19 6.00 -3.75
N VAL A 83 6.95 6.68 -2.61
CA VAL A 83 7.43 8.04 -2.38
C VAL A 83 8.96 8.09 -2.28
N SER A 84 9.57 7.18 -1.52
CA SER A 84 11.05 7.17 -1.38
C SER A 84 11.76 6.95 -2.71
N ARG A 85 11.27 6.03 -3.55
CA ARG A 85 11.83 5.77 -4.89
C ARG A 85 11.81 7.03 -5.76
N TYR A 86 10.65 7.68 -5.85
CA TYR A 86 10.49 8.86 -6.68
C TYR A 86 11.33 10.04 -6.19
N LEU A 87 11.34 10.31 -4.88
CA LEU A 87 12.09 11.43 -4.29
C LEU A 87 13.60 11.19 -4.42
N LYS A 88 14.10 9.99 -4.08
CA LYS A 88 15.53 9.67 -4.18
C LYS A 88 16.05 9.63 -5.61
N ALA A 89 15.21 9.29 -6.59
CA ALA A 89 15.57 9.39 -8.01
C ALA A 89 15.79 10.85 -8.46
N ARG A 90 15.19 11.84 -7.78
CA ARG A 90 15.34 13.28 -8.11
C ARG A 90 16.36 13.99 -7.24
N LYS A 91 16.40 13.66 -5.95
CA LYS A 91 17.34 14.19 -4.96
C LYS A 91 17.75 13.06 -4.03
N ALA A 92 18.87 12.42 -4.35
CA ALA A 92 19.38 11.26 -3.61
C ALA A 92 19.63 11.54 -2.12
N SER A 93 19.88 12.81 -1.76
CA SER A 93 20.11 13.24 -0.38
C SER A 93 18.84 13.29 0.49
N VAL A 94 17.64 13.16 -0.08
CA VAL A 94 16.39 13.10 0.71
C VAL A 94 16.47 11.96 1.71
N GLN A 95 16.27 12.27 2.98
CA GLN A 95 16.17 11.29 4.05
C GLN A 95 14.74 10.75 4.15
N VAL A 96 14.62 9.45 4.42
CA VAL A 96 13.32 8.79 4.54
C VAL A 96 13.28 8.05 5.86
N PHE A 97 12.27 8.35 6.67
CA PHE A 97 12.12 7.79 8.01
C PHE A 97 10.80 7.02 8.10
N LEU A 98 10.90 5.81 8.65
CA LEU A 98 9.76 4.97 8.97
C LEU A 98 9.38 5.19 10.44
N ALA A 99 8.10 5.50 10.69
CA ALA A 99 7.53 5.55 12.04
C ALA A 99 6.67 4.29 12.28
N ASP A 100 7.21 3.31 13.00
CA ASP A 100 6.56 2.02 13.26
C ASP A 100 6.13 1.91 14.74
N PRO A 101 4.91 1.45 15.06
CA PRO A 101 4.43 1.28 16.43
C PRO A 101 5.00 0.05 17.17
#